data_AF-A0A519EKZ3-F1
#
_entry.id   AF-A0A519EKZ3-F1
#
_cell.length_a   1.000
_cell.length_b   1.000
_cell.length_c   1.000
_cell.angle_alpha   90.00
_cell.angle_beta   90.00
_cell.angle_gamma   90.00
#
_symmetry.space_group_name_H-M   'P 1'
#
loop_
_entity.id
_entity.type
_entity.pdbx_description
1 polymer ?
#
loop_
_entity_poly.entity_id
_entity_poly.type
_entity_poly.pdbx_seq_one_letter_code
_entity_poly.pdbx_strand_id
1 'polypeptide(L)'
;MIRILMPAAVLAVAALPALAQPTNMTPTRDVTVTYRMTGMAGVPPQETRMAFSPTTGKQRVDPPGGVGWMLIDRKANSAVMVMDAQRMTMAMPPATVAAVTQGVPAGATFSRKGSATVAGTACTEWDMTAGGGQGTSCFTDDGVLLRTVTTAPNGVSVTMEATQVTYGPIASAQMSIPSGYTAMQMPAGSPGATPGR
;
A
#
# COMPACT_ATOMS: atom_id res chain seq x y z
N MET A 1 68.31 -26.28 15.28
CA MET A 1 66.91 -26.64 15.57
C MET A 1 66.30 -25.56 16.46
N ILE A 2 65.44 -24.68 15.93
CA ILE A 2 64.49 -23.89 16.72
C ILE A 2 63.36 -23.47 15.75
N ARG A 3 62.15 -23.95 16.05
CA ARG A 3 60.90 -23.69 15.35
C ARG A 3 60.32 -22.40 15.92
N ILE A 4 60.06 -21.39 15.09
CA ILE A 4 59.25 -20.23 15.47
C ILE A 4 57.90 -20.37 14.74
N LEU A 5 56.85 -20.58 15.53
CA LEU A 5 55.46 -20.73 15.10
C LEU A 5 54.90 -19.36 14.65
N MET A 6 54.26 -19.35 13.49
CA MET A 6 53.37 -18.27 13.02
C MET A 6 52.10 -18.22 13.87
N PRO A 7 51.61 -17.03 14.28
CA PRO A 7 50.22 -16.85 14.64
C PRO A 7 49.43 -16.43 13.38
N ALA A 8 48.61 -17.34 12.86
CA ALA A 8 47.59 -17.03 11.88
C ALA A 8 46.45 -16.27 12.57
N ALA A 9 46.33 -14.97 12.29
CA ALA A 9 45.21 -14.16 12.74
C ALA A 9 43.96 -14.49 11.91
N VAL A 10 42.99 -15.17 12.53
CA VAL A 10 41.67 -15.43 11.94
C VAL A 10 40.83 -14.17 12.08
N LEU A 11 40.61 -13.45 10.98
CA LEU A 11 39.63 -12.37 10.87
C LEU A 11 38.22 -12.98 10.86
N ALA A 12 37.53 -12.93 12.01
CA ALA A 12 36.10 -13.23 12.08
C ALA A 12 35.32 -12.03 11.52
N VAL A 13 34.88 -12.13 10.27
CA VAL A 13 33.92 -11.19 9.67
C VAL A 13 32.55 -11.49 10.29
N ALA A 14 32.12 -10.64 11.22
CA ALA A 14 30.75 -10.68 11.73
C ALA A 14 29.81 -10.23 10.60
N ALA A 15 29.12 -11.19 9.97
CA ALA A 15 28.03 -10.90 9.05
C ALA A 15 26.87 -10.29 9.85
N LEU A 16 26.73 -8.96 9.78
CA LEU A 16 25.52 -8.29 10.26
C LEU A 16 24.32 -8.87 9.50
N PRO A 17 23.21 -9.21 10.17
CA PRO A 17 22.01 -9.63 9.47
C PRO A 17 21.58 -8.47 8.60
N ALA A 18 21.59 -8.67 7.28
CA ALA A 18 20.92 -7.77 6.37
C ALA A 18 19.47 -7.66 6.87
N LEU A 19 19.01 -6.43 7.11
CA LEU A 19 17.59 -6.18 7.35
C LEU A 19 16.84 -6.71 6.14
N ALA A 20 16.27 -7.92 6.28
CA ALA A 20 15.43 -8.49 5.25
C ALA A 20 14.26 -7.51 5.09
N GLN A 21 14.12 -6.95 3.90
CA GLN A 21 12.95 -6.17 3.54
C GLN A 21 11.96 -7.12 2.85
N PRO A 22 10.64 -6.89 2.96
CA PRO A 22 9.68 -7.59 2.12
C PRO A 22 10.06 -7.39 0.65
N THR A 23 10.30 -8.51 -0.04
CA THR A 23 10.77 -8.53 -1.43
C THR A 23 9.73 -7.98 -2.41
N ASN A 24 8.45 -8.26 -2.14
CA ASN A 24 7.33 -7.79 -2.93
C ASN A 24 6.32 -7.10 -2.01
N MET A 25 5.98 -5.85 -2.32
CA MET A 25 4.97 -5.07 -1.59
C MET A 25 3.84 -4.59 -2.51
N THR A 26 3.88 -5.04 -3.76
CA THR A 26 2.83 -4.86 -4.75
C THR A 26 2.43 -6.23 -5.28
N PRO A 27 1.13 -6.49 -5.46
CA PRO A 27 0.68 -7.75 -6.04
C PRO A 27 1.33 -7.99 -7.40
N THR A 28 1.81 -9.21 -7.62
CA THR A 28 2.42 -9.65 -8.89
C THR A 28 1.44 -10.41 -9.79
N ARG A 29 0.26 -10.74 -9.26
CA ARG A 29 -0.83 -11.42 -9.96
C ARG A 29 -2.14 -10.66 -9.79
N ASP A 30 -3.07 -10.88 -10.72
CA ASP A 30 -4.40 -10.31 -10.60
C ASP A 30 -5.09 -10.87 -9.33
N VAL A 31 -5.53 -9.95 -8.47
CA VAL A 31 -6.14 -10.28 -7.18
C VAL A 31 -7.17 -9.23 -6.78
N THR A 32 -8.27 -9.69 -6.20
CA THR A 32 -9.26 -8.85 -5.54
C THR A 32 -9.28 -9.15 -4.06
N VAL A 33 -9.17 -8.12 -3.22
CA VAL A 33 -9.14 -8.23 -1.77
C VAL A 33 -10.23 -7.34 -1.17
N THR A 34 -11.04 -7.90 -0.28
CA THR A 34 -11.96 -7.14 0.57
C THR A 34 -11.29 -6.94 1.92
N TYR A 35 -11.24 -5.70 2.39
CA TYR A 35 -10.66 -5.31 3.67
C TYR A 35 -11.72 -4.79 4.61
N ARG A 36 -11.54 -5.06 5.89
CA ARG A 36 -12.21 -4.38 6.99
C ARG A 36 -11.25 -3.39 7.63
N MET A 37 -11.67 -2.13 7.71
CA MET A 37 -10.93 -1.05 8.34
C MET A 37 -11.55 -0.72 9.71
N THR A 38 -10.73 -0.62 10.76
CA THR A 38 -11.16 -0.31 12.14
C THR A 38 -10.18 0.63 12.83
N GLY A 39 -10.58 1.20 13.98
CA GLY A 39 -9.71 2.02 14.82
C GLY A 39 -9.69 3.52 14.49
N MET A 40 -10.46 3.95 13.49
CA MET A 40 -10.67 5.37 13.21
C MET A 40 -11.68 5.97 14.22
N ALA A 41 -11.27 7.00 14.97
CA ALA A 41 -12.09 7.60 16.01
C ALA A 41 -13.41 8.15 15.45
N GLY A 42 -14.54 7.75 16.06
CA GLY A 42 -15.87 8.18 15.64
C GLY A 42 -16.37 7.59 14.32
N VAL A 43 -15.62 6.68 13.69
CA VAL A 43 -16.00 6.03 12.43
C VAL A 43 -16.25 4.54 12.70
N PRO A 44 -17.44 4.00 12.36
CA PRO A 44 -17.70 2.58 12.52
C PRO A 44 -16.80 1.76 11.57
N PRO A 45 -16.60 0.46 11.82
CA PRO A 45 -15.88 -0.41 10.90
C PRO A 45 -16.40 -0.27 9.46
N GLN A 46 -15.48 -0.07 8.51
CA GLN A 46 -15.81 0.12 7.10
C GLN A 46 -15.24 -1.02 6.27
N GLU A 47 -15.94 -1.41 5.20
CA GLU A 47 -15.42 -2.34 4.21
C GLU A 47 -14.96 -1.61 2.96
N THR A 48 -13.78 -1.97 2.46
CA THR A 48 -13.20 -1.45 1.23
C THR A 48 -12.79 -2.62 0.36
N ARG A 49 -13.15 -2.60 -0.92
CA ARG A 49 -12.71 -3.60 -1.88
C ARG A 49 -11.60 -3.02 -2.75
N MET A 50 -10.56 -3.81 -3.00
CA MET A 50 -9.46 -3.43 -3.88
C MET A 50 -9.21 -4.52 -4.90
N ALA A 51 -9.13 -4.16 -6.17
CA ALA A 51 -8.72 -5.05 -7.25
C ALA A 51 -7.38 -4.56 -7.81
N PHE A 52 -6.43 -5.47 -7.99
CA PHE A 52 -5.09 -5.18 -8.50
C PHE A 52 -4.87 -5.96 -9.77
N SER A 53 -4.54 -5.27 -10.86
CA SER A 53 -4.19 -5.89 -12.14
C SER A 53 -2.77 -5.48 -12.54
N PRO A 54 -1.75 -6.28 -12.18
CA PRO A 54 -0.35 -5.97 -12.51
C PRO A 54 -0.08 -5.94 -14.02
N THR A 55 -0.83 -6.75 -14.78
CA THR A 55 -0.79 -6.78 -16.25
C THR A 55 -1.09 -5.40 -16.83
N THR A 56 -2.20 -4.78 -16.41
CA THR A 56 -2.57 -3.42 -16.82
C THR A 56 -1.79 -2.33 -16.05
N GLY A 57 -1.21 -2.66 -14.90
CA GLY A 57 -0.56 -1.70 -13.99
C GLY A 57 -1.56 -0.86 -13.19
N LYS A 58 -2.82 -1.31 -13.12
CA LYS A 58 -3.92 -0.55 -12.52
C LYS A 58 -4.41 -1.20 -11.23
N GLN A 59 -4.96 -0.37 -10.37
CA GLN A 59 -5.64 -0.78 -9.15
C GLN A 59 -6.97 -0.04 -9.07
N ARG A 60 -8.05 -0.76 -8.75
CA ARG A 60 -9.35 -0.20 -8.43
C ARG A 60 -9.56 -0.27 -6.93
N VAL A 61 -10.06 0.81 -6.33
CA VAL A 61 -10.46 0.87 -4.94
C VAL A 61 -11.93 1.28 -4.88
N ASP A 62 -12.77 0.44 -4.32
CA ASP A 62 -14.18 0.71 -4.06
C ASP A 62 -14.30 1.08 -2.56
N PRO A 63 -14.33 2.39 -2.22
CA PRO A 63 -14.44 2.86 -0.85
C PRO A 63 -15.82 2.52 -0.24
N PRO A 64 -15.91 2.53 1.10
CA PRO A 64 -17.18 2.35 1.79
C PRO A 64 -18.21 3.41 1.40
N GLY A 65 -19.49 3.04 1.45
CA GLY A 65 -20.60 3.95 1.20
C GLY A 65 -20.94 4.18 -0.28
N GLY A 66 -20.19 3.60 -1.23
CA GLY A 66 -20.60 3.53 -2.63
C GLY A 66 -20.69 4.86 -3.38
N VAL A 67 -20.07 5.91 -2.85
CA VAL A 67 -20.08 7.28 -3.44
C VAL A 67 -19.33 7.36 -4.77
N GLY A 68 -18.60 6.31 -5.13
CA GLY A 68 -17.78 6.19 -6.33
C GLY A 68 -16.71 5.13 -6.13
N TRP A 69 -15.79 5.02 -7.07
CA TRP A 69 -14.62 4.17 -6.99
C TRP A 69 -13.40 4.90 -7.54
N MET A 70 -12.21 4.55 -7.09
CA MET A 70 -10.96 5.17 -7.51
C MET A 70 -10.19 4.22 -8.42
N LEU A 71 -9.80 4.69 -9.59
CA LEU A 71 -8.86 4.03 -10.48
C LEU A 71 -7.48 4.64 -10.29
N ILE A 72 -6.53 3.84 -9.84
CA ILE A 72 -5.12 4.18 -9.71
C ILE A 72 -4.37 3.54 -10.87
N ASP A 73 -3.67 4.34 -11.67
CA ASP A 73 -2.72 3.87 -12.66
C ASP A 73 -1.30 4.12 -12.14
N ARG A 74 -0.63 3.05 -11.72
CA ARG A 74 0.71 3.15 -11.14
C ARG A 74 1.78 3.40 -12.19
N LYS A 75 1.56 2.97 -13.44
CA LYS A 75 2.50 3.20 -14.55
C LYS A 75 2.44 4.66 -15.00
N ALA A 76 1.23 5.22 -15.06
CA ALA A 76 1.01 6.62 -15.43
C ALA A 76 1.13 7.59 -14.23
N ASN A 77 1.36 7.09 -13.01
CA ASN A 77 1.35 7.85 -11.77
C ASN A 77 0.15 8.82 -11.68
N SER A 78 -1.05 8.25 -11.81
CA SER A 78 -2.30 9.02 -11.79
C SER A 78 -3.38 8.28 -11.01
N ALA A 79 -4.34 9.02 -10.47
CA ALA A 79 -5.52 8.46 -9.86
C ALA A 79 -6.75 9.31 -10.22
N VAL A 80 -7.86 8.63 -10.49
CA VAL A 80 -9.13 9.23 -10.88
C VAL A 80 -10.22 8.66 -10.01
N MET A 81 -10.98 9.52 -9.35
CA MET A 81 -12.24 9.15 -8.71
C MET A 81 -13.34 9.14 -9.76
N VAL A 82 -14.06 8.03 -9.86
CA VAL A 82 -15.17 7.80 -10.77
C VAL A 82 -16.44 7.79 -9.96
N MET A 83 -17.37 8.66 -10.33
CA MET A 83 -18.64 8.86 -9.67
C MET A 83 -19.75 8.36 -10.60
N ASP A 84 -20.03 7.04 -10.55
CA ASP A 84 -20.91 6.36 -11.50
C ASP A 84 -22.32 6.98 -11.56
N ALA A 85 -22.88 7.34 -10.40
CA ALA A 85 -24.23 7.92 -10.31
C ALA A 85 -24.35 9.26 -11.05
N GLN A 86 -23.28 10.05 -11.08
CA GLN A 86 -23.22 11.33 -11.76
C GLN A 86 -22.63 11.22 -13.17
N ARG A 87 -22.08 10.05 -13.54
CA ARG A 87 -21.28 9.85 -14.76
C ARG A 87 -20.15 10.89 -14.88
N MET A 88 -19.50 11.18 -13.76
CA MET A 88 -18.42 12.15 -13.67
C MET A 88 -17.12 11.47 -13.25
N THR A 89 -15.99 12.07 -13.63
CA THR A 89 -14.68 11.70 -13.09
C THR A 89 -13.96 12.92 -12.53
N MET A 90 -13.22 12.73 -11.45
CA MET A 90 -12.38 13.76 -10.85
C MET A 90 -10.94 13.25 -10.77
N ALA A 91 -10.01 13.98 -11.36
CA ALA A 91 -8.58 13.69 -11.19
C ALA A 91 -8.17 14.00 -9.74
N MET A 92 -7.42 13.10 -9.11
CA MET A 92 -6.95 13.31 -7.75
C MET A 92 -5.78 14.31 -7.71
N PRO A 93 -5.65 15.11 -6.64
CA PRO A 93 -4.51 16.01 -6.47
C PRO A 93 -3.18 15.25 -6.48
N PRO A 94 -2.07 15.84 -6.96
CA PRO A 94 -0.77 15.16 -7.02
C PRO A 94 -0.29 14.58 -5.67
N ALA A 95 -0.55 15.27 -4.55
CA ALA A 95 -0.21 14.77 -3.22
C ALA A 95 -0.97 13.48 -2.87
N THR A 96 -2.26 13.42 -3.20
CA THR A 96 -3.10 12.21 -3.03
C THR A 96 -2.61 11.10 -3.95
N VAL A 97 -2.31 11.42 -5.22
CA VAL A 97 -1.77 10.45 -6.18
C VAL A 97 -0.46 9.84 -5.66
N ALA A 98 0.46 10.65 -5.15
CA ALA A 98 1.70 10.17 -4.55
C ALA A 98 1.41 9.21 -3.38
N ALA A 99 0.50 9.58 -2.47
CA ALA A 99 0.17 8.75 -1.31
C ALA A 99 -0.46 7.39 -1.67
N VAL A 100 -1.27 7.30 -2.72
CA VAL A 100 -1.97 6.06 -3.10
C VAL A 100 -1.18 5.19 -4.09
N THR A 101 -0.23 5.77 -4.81
CA THR A 101 0.68 5.03 -5.70
C THR A 101 1.93 4.55 -4.97
N GLN A 102 2.38 5.28 -3.95
CA GLN A 102 3.43 4.84 -3.03
C GLN A 102 2.83 3.83 -2.05
N GLY A 103 2.89 2.55 -2.39
CA GLY A 103 2.37 1.48 -1.52
C GLY A 103 2.99 1.42 -0.12
N VAL A 104 4.14 2.09 0.07
CA VAL A 104 4.89 2.14 1.31
C VAL A 104 5.29 3.59 1.58
N PRO A 105 5.10 4.10 2.81
CA PRO A 105 5.58 5.43 3.17
C PRO A 105 7.09 5.58 2.92
N ALA A 106 7.51 6.74 2.41
CA ALA A 106 8.92 7.03 2.24
C ALA A 106 9.68 6.93 3.58
N GLY A 107 10.82 6.25 3.57
CA GLY A 107 11.64 6.03 4.78
C GLY A 107 11.10 4.96 5.73
N ALA A 108 10.11 4.16 5.31
CA ALA A 108 9.67 3.02 6.11
C ALA A 108 10.80 1.98 6.24
N THR A 109 11.01 1.49 7.46
CA THR A 109 11.90 0.34 7.71
C THR A 109 11.09 -0.88 8.10
N PHE A 110 11.57 -2.06 7.72
CA PHE A 110 10.91 -3.33 7.98
C PHE A 110 11.88 -4.28 8.67
N SER A 111 11.37 -4.99 9.68
CA SER A 111 12.06 -6.12 10.28
C SER A 111 11.12 -7.31 10.34
N ARG A 112 11.61 -8.48 9.92
CA ARG A 112 10.80 -9.70 9.91
C ARG A 112 10.38 -10.04 11.35
N LYS A 113 9.08 -10.20 11.57
CA LYS A 113 8.49 -10.54 12.87
C LYS A 113 8.15 -12.03 12.95
N GLY A 114 7.55 -12.59 11.90
CA GLY A 114 7.03 -13.94 11.92
C GLY A 114 6.22 -14.30 10.69
N SER A 115 5.29 -15.23 10.85
CA SER A 115 4.35 -15.67 9.81
C SER A 115 2.95 -15.80 10.40
N ALA A 116 1.93 -15.48 9.62
CA ALA A 116 0.53 -15.59 10.01
C ALA A 116 -0.32 -16.13 8.86
N THR A 117 -1.60 -16.37 9.15
CA THR A 117 -2.62 -16.67 8.14
C THR A 117 -3.80 -15.72 8.36
N VAL A 118 -4.20 -15.02 7.30
CA VAL A 118 -5.28 -14.03 7.31
C VAL A 118 -6.21 -14.34 6.13
N ALA A 119 -7.52 -14.38 6.36
CA ALA A 119 -8.51 -14.82 5.37
C ALA A 119 -8.14 -16.14 4.66
N GLY A 120 -7.57 -17.09 5.39
CA GLY A 120 -7.13 -18.38 4.86
C GLY A 120 -5.87 -18.34 3.98
N THR A 121 -5.19 -17.19 3.88
CA THR A 121 -3.98 -17.01 3.06
C THR A 121 -2.76 -16.77 3.97
N ALA A 122 -1.66 -17.49 3.72
CA ALA A 122 -0.43 -17.34 4.48
C ALA A 122 0.30 -16.03 4.13
N CYS A 123 0.90 -15.38 5.12
CA CYS A 123 1.70 -14.17 4.94
C CYS A 123 2.86 -14.11 5.93
N THR A 124 3.91 -13.36 5.58
CA THR A 124 5.00 -13.01 6.48
C THR A 124 4.65 -11.71 7.20
N GLU A 125 4.75 -11.72 8.53
CA GLU A 125 4.57 -10.53 9.36
C GLU A 125 5.87 -9.77 9.48
N TRP A 126 5.77 -8.45 9.35
CA TRP A 126 6.85 -7.50 9.44
C TRP A 126 6.49 -6.42 10.46
N ASP A 127 7.40 -6.09 11.35
CA ASP A 127 7.32 -4.83 12.08
C ASP A 127 7.74 -3.71 11.12
N MET A 128 7.00 -2.60 11.15
CA MET A 128 7.20 -1.45 10.27
C MET A 128 7.33 -0.19 11.11
N THR A 129 8.28 0.68 10.78
CA THR A 129 8.35 2.03 11.33
C THR A 129 8.41 3.06 10.21
N ALA A 130 7.59 4.11 10.28
CA ALA A 130 7.52 5.16 9.25
C ALA A 130 7.01 6.48 9.85
N GLY A 131 7.63 7.61 9.51
CA GLY A 131 7.13 8.95 9.85
C GLY A 131 6.86 9.18 11.36
N GLY A 132 7.59 8.50 12.25
CA GLY A 132 7.39 8.55 13.70
C GLY A 132 6.32 7.60 14.25
N GLY A 133 5.55 6.93 13.39
CA GLY A 133 4.64 5.85 13.77
C GLY A 133 5.30 4.47 13.71
N GLN A 134 4.68 3.51 14.38
CA GLN A 134 5.08 2.10 14.37
C GLN A 134 3.88 1.24 14.01
N GLY A 135 4.13 0.05 13.48
CA GLY A 135 3.07 -0.83 13.05
C GLY A 135 3.54 -2.23 12.72
N THR A 136 2.59 -3.04 12.27
CA THR A 136 2.85 -4.36 11.71
C THR A 136 2.17 -4.47 10.36
N SER A 137 2.79 -5.18 9.43
CA SER A 137 2.21 -5.47 8.12
C SER A 137 2.43 -6.94 7.78
N CYS A 138 1.40 -7.62 7.30
CA CYS A 138 1.45 -9.00 6.83
C CYS A 138 1.31 -9.03 5.31
N PHE A 139 2.37 -9.44 4.62
CA PHE A 139 2.41 -9.54 3.16
C PHE A 139 2.54 -10.99 2.72
N THR A 140 1.80 -11.40 1.71
CA THR A 140 2.04 -12.66 1.00
C THR A 140 3.33 -12.58 0.18
N ASP A 141 3.87 -13.74 -0.22
CA ASP A 141 5.08 -13.80 -1.05
C ASP A 141 4.92 -13.11 -2.41
N ASP A 142 3.70 -13.07 -2.94
CA ASP A 142 3.34 -12.42 -4.20
C ASP A 142 2.95 -10.94 -4.03
N GLY A 143 3.12 -10.37 -2.82
CA GLY A 143 3.05 -8.93 -2.55
C GLY A 143 1.67 -8.39 -2.16
N VAL A 144 0.72 -9.25 -1.81
CA VAL A 144 -0.61 -8.86 -1.32
C VAL A 144 -0.53 -8.51 0.16
N LEU A 145 -0.96 -7.30 0.51
CA LEU A 145 -1.14 -6.90 1.90
C LEU A 145 -2.36 -7.62 2.48
N LEU A 146 -2.20 -8.45 3.50
CA LEU A 146 -3.35 -9.10 4.16
C LEU A 146 -3.75 -8.40 5.45
N ARG A 147 -2.81 -7.78 6.15
CA ARG A 147 -3.09 -7.02 7.36
C ARG A 147 -2.10 -5.89 7.53
N THR A 148 -2.56 -4.73 7.96
CA THR A 148 -1.68 -3.72 8.55
C THR A 148 -2.33 -3.14 9.79
N VAL A 149 -1.51 -2.92 10.81
CA VAL A 149 -1.88 -2.17 12.01
C VAL A 149 -0.87 -1.05 12.12
N THR A 150 -1.34 0.20 12.14
CA THR A 150 -0.48 1.38 12.25
C THR A 150 -0.90 2.19 13.45
N THR A 151 0.03 2.46 14.35
CA THR A 151 -0.15 3.31 15.52
C THR A 151 0.53 4.64 15.26
N ALA A 152 -0.27 5.71 15.25
CA ALA A 152 0.23 7.08 15.15
C ALA A 152 0.91 7.51 16.46
N PRO A 153 1.76 8.57 16.45
CA PRO A 153 2.45 9.05 17.65
C PRO A 153 1.54 9.43 18.81
N ASN A 154 0.29 9.79 18.53
CA ASN A 154 -0.75 10.09 19.53
C ASN A 154 -1.40 8.83 20.14
N GLY A 155 -0.90 7.63 19.82
CA GLY A 155 -1.39 6.34 20.33
C GLY A 155 -2.60 5.77 19.58
N VAL A 156 -3.20 6.50 18.64
CA VAL A 156 -4.34 6.00 17.86
C VAL A 156 -3.86 4.93 16.89
N SER A 157 -4.51 3.77 16.93
CA SER A 157 -4.19 2.63 16.07
C SER A 157 -5.29 2.39 15.05
N VAL A 158 -4.91 2.32 13.77
CA VAL A 158 -5.80 1.97 12.66
C VAL A 158 -5.42 0.59 12.15
N THR A 159 -6.40 -0.28 11.96
CA THR A 159 -6.21 -1.62 11.41
C THR A 159 -6.92 -1.74 10.07
N MET A 160 -6.27 -2.37 9.11
CA MET A 160 -6.86 -2.83 7.86
C MET A 160 -6.52 -4.31 7.70
N GLU A 161 -7.53 -5.17 7.74
CA GLU A 161 -7.37 -6.63 7.67
C GLU A 161 -8.22 -7.19 6.52
N ALA A 162 -7.64 -8.06 5.72
CA ALA A 162 -8.32 -8.74 4.63
C ALA A 162 -9.34 -9.72 5.21
N THR A 163 -10.59 -9.61 4.76
CA THR A 163 -11.67 -10.55 5.08
C THR A 163 -11.88 -11.56 3.96
N GLN A 164 -11.50 -11.21 2.73
CA GLN A 164 -11.59 -12.09 1.56
C GLN A 164 -10.47 -11.79 0.57
N VAL A 165 -9.84 -12.83 0.04
CA VAL A 165 -8.85 -12.77 -1.05
C VAL A 165 -9.34 -13.63 -2.19
N THR A 166 -9.33 -13.12 -3.42
CA THR A 166 -9.76 -13.85 -4.62
C THR A 166 -8.78 -13.59 -5.75
N TYR A 167 -8.06 -14.64 -6.13
CA TYR A 167 -7.16 -14.64 -7.28
C TYR A 167 -7.91 -14.98 -8.56
N GLY A 168 -7.54 -14.34 -9.66
CA GLY A 168 -8.13 -14.60 -10.96
C GLY A 168 -8.05 -13.38 -11.88
N PRO A 169 -8.28 -13.58 -13.19
CA PRO A 169 -8.21 -12.48 -14.15
C PRO A 169 -9.24 -11.41 -13.82
N ILE A 170 -8.82 -10.14 -13.92
CA ILE A 170 -9.72 -9.00 -13.75
C ILE A 170 -10.13 -8.49 -15.13
N ALA A 171 -11.44 -8.36 -15.35
CA ALA A 171 -11.97 -7.86 -16.61
C ALA A 171 -11.47 -6.44 -16.87
N SER A 172 -11.01 -6.15 -18.10
CA SER A 172 -10.52 -4.82 -18.49
C SER A 172 -11.54 -3.71 -18.21
N ALA A 173 -12.83 -4.00 -18.39
CA ALA A 173 -13.92 -3.09 -18.09
C ALA A 173 -13.98 -2.65 -16.61
N GLN A 174 -13.52 -3.49 -15.66
CA GLN A 174 -13.43 -3.11 -14.24
C GLN A 174 -12.24 -2.17 -13.96
N MET A 175 -11.27 -2.13 -14.87
CA MET A 175 -10.02 -1.36 -14.77
C MET A 175 -9.98 -0.17 -15.75
N SER A 176 -11.12 0.19 -16.32
CA SER A 176 -11.25 1.30 -17.26
C SER A 176 -12.39 2.22 -16.85
N ILE A 177 -12.18 3.53 -17.03
CA ILE A 177 -13.25 4.52 -16.91
C ILE A 177 -14.25 4.28 -18.04
N PRO A 178 -15.56 4.14 -17.76
CA PRO A 178 -16.53 3.92 -18.81
C PRO A 178 -16.64 5.11 -19.76
N SER A 179 -16.95 4.84 -21.03
CA SER A 179 -17.14 5.88 -22.04
C SER A 179 -18.33 6.79 -21.70
N GLY A 180 -18.21 8.07 -22.06
CA GLY A 180 -19.28 9.06 -21.85
C GLY A 180 -19.37 9.61 -20.42
N TYR A 181 -18.27 9.51 -19.66
CA TYR A 181 -18.13 10.21 -18.38
C TYR A 181 -17.53 11.59 -18.62
N THR A 182 -18.02 12.59 -17.90
CA THR A 182 -17.51 13.97 -18.00
C THR A 182 -16.45 14.20 -16.95
N ALA A 183 -15.27 14.67 -17.37
CA ALA A 183 -14.22 15.05 -16.44
C ALA A 183 -14.56 16.38 -15.76
N MET A 184 -14.60 16.39 -14.43
CA MET A 184 -14.57 17.62 -13.65
C MET A 184 -13.13 18.12 -13.61
N GLN A 185 -12.89 19.32 -14.13
CA GLN A 185 -11.68 20.04 -13.74
C GLN A 185 -11.82 20.42 -12.27
N MET A 186 -10.92 19.93 -11.41
CA MET A 186 -10.74 20.57 -10.12
C MET A 186 -10.30 22.01 -10.37
N PRO A 187 -10.91 23.02 -9.73
CA PRO A 187 -10.38 24.38 -9.79
C PRO A 187 -8.92 24.33 -9.39
N ALA A 188 -8.02 24.74 -10.28
CA ALA A 188 -6.64 24.95 -9.90
C ALA A 188 -6.65 25.92 -8.71
N GLY A 189 -6.01 25.52 -7.61
CA GLY A 189 -5.82 26.39 -6.46
C GLY A 189 -5.37 27.76 -6.97
N SER A 190 -6.06 28.80 -6.53
CA SER A 190 -5.88 30.18 -6.98
C SER A 190 -4.39 30.55 -6.99
N PRO A 191 -3.85 31.12 -8.08
CA PRO A 191 -2.50 31.70 -8.05
C PRO A 191 -2.54 32.96 -7.17
N GLY A 192 -2.11 32.83 -5.91
CA GLY A 192 -2.27 33.91 -4.94
C GLY A 192 -1.42 33.74 -3.69
N ALA A 193 -0.09 33.76 -3.84
CA ALA A 193 0.82 34.16 -2.77
C ALA A 193 2.13 34.68 -3.41
N THR A 194 2.13 35.94 -3.80
CA THR A 194 3.36 36.71 -4.00
C THR A 194 4.16 36.68 -2.70
N PRO A 195 5.47 36.35 -2.70
CA PRO A 195 6.30 36.54 -1.53
C PRO A 195 6.44 38.05 -1.28
N GLY A 196 5.88 38.52 -0.17
CA GLY A 196 6.11 39.87 0.33
C GLY A 196 7.60 40.07 0.62
N ARG A 197 8.11 41.22 0.19
CA ARG A 197 9.48 41.69 0.36
C ARG A 197 9.66 42.37 1.72
#